data_AF-A0A1V1P0A1-F1
#
_entry.id   AF-A0A1V1P0A1-F1
#
_cell.length_a   1.000
_cell.length_b   1.000
_cell.length_c   1.000
_cell.angle_alpha   90.00
_cell.angle_beta   90.00
_cell.angle_gamma   90.00
#
_symmetry.space_group_name_H-M   'P 1'
#
loop_
_entity.id
_entity.type
_entity.pdbx_description
1 polymer ?
#
loop_
_entity_poly.entity_id
_entity_poly.type
_entity_poly.pdbx_seq_one_letter_code
_entity_poly.pdbx_strand_id
1 'polypeptide(L)'
;MGILHLQSLHFMNQVPDLIDEELVLLRGRDGYGASPAYNRFLWNFTKSHGEAAYVMAYNIHDENLDGFIDEADARAFYPQGHGDAWGYYLTALTSYYDLLTHDAFNYEARSEKFNIEGVVIDVDYLDERKFAEAASSRAKVGTDLVRLTYRSKYVEDPDGQWQGYKDTDADRSWGVHGWGLRSGMAAYFDTMVANALLPAQDNNPSHTGIRKVDRKVVKELSEITAQAKAIQQEIDNASTGVNPIGIAHETVPFDIDPKQFNTLNYQTHFEQMANRAEKALDNAITVFNYLNSIDSQIRRVGIEEDDFLNQVAETDMDYRNRLVELFGSPYEGTIGSGKAYPAGYQGPDIYYYNYIDLNEISNNTIPGPNSGVEVFFEPGNVIYTKDYNLSTSFNDIDMAFAHFLPQDFPNGYFDTWDSAEYREGVVEIEYPLTAGDYSFVAPESWGIRRSPGRIQQELIKLVQSQADLELVIAEYAGIAGEVFDNVLELKASTELFVEVIESGNEWYAYVRKS
;
A
#
# COMPACT_ATOMS: atom_id res chain seq x y z
N MET A 1 -3.47 -29.32 28.49
CA MET A 1 -4.00 -27.95 28.66
C MET A 1 -2.97 -26.94 28.13
N GLY A 2 -2.69 -26.99 26.83
CA GLY A 2 -1.55 -26.27 26.23
C GLY A 2 -1.49 -26.30 24.70
N ILE A 3 -2.65 -26.40 24.05
CA ILE A 3 -2.75 -26.37 22.59
C ILE A 3 -4.02 -25.56 22.31
N LEU A 4 -3.87 -24.28 21.96
CA LEU A 4 -4.85 -23.33 21.39
C LEU A 4 -4.48 -21.88 21.82
N HIS A 5 -3.22 -21.49 21.64
CA HIS A 5 -2.80 -20.09 21.83
C HIS A 5 -2.63 -19.35 20.50
N LEU A 6 -3.32 -19.81 19.45
CA LEU A 6 -3.30 -19.24 18.10
C LEU A 6 -4.73 -19.17 17.54
N GLN A 7 -5.66 -18.61 18.31
CA GLN A 7 -6.78 -17.90 17.68
C GLN A 7 -6.24 -16.53 17.33
N SER A 8 -6.07 -16.26 16.04
CA SER A 8 -5.54 -14.98 15.57
C SER A 8 -6.57 -13.90 15.87
N LEU A 9 -6.36 -13.18 16.96
CA LEU A 9 -7.08 -11.97 17.33
C LEU A 9 -6.73 -10.88 16.31
N HIS A 10 -7.72 -10.37 15.57
CA HIS A 10 -7.48 -9.31 14.59
C HIS A 10 -7.22 -7.97 15.28
N PHE A 11 -7.62 -7.83 16.55
CA PHE A 11 -7.47 -6.61 17.33
C PHE A 11 -6.68 -6.84 18.63
N MET A 12 -5.65 -7.71 18.61
CA MET A 12 -4.80 -8.06 19.77
C MET A 12 -4.34 -6.87 20.62
N ASN A 13 -4.09 -5.72 20.00
CA ASN A 13 -3.57 -4.54 20.70
C ASN A 13 -4.67 -3.66 21.30
N GLN A 14 -5.94 -3.96 21.02
CA GLN A 14 -7.10 -3.21 21.52
C GLN A 14 -7.95 -4.02 22.51
N VAL A 15 -7.87 -5.35 22.49
CA VAL A 15 -8.59 -6.26 23.40
C VAL A 15 -7.75 -7.47 23.79
N PRO A 16 -7.93 -8.01 25.01
CA PRO A 16 -7.08 -9.08 25.53
C PRO A 16 -7.44 -10.48 24.97
N ASP A 17 -8.74 -10.75 24.77
CA ASP A 17 -9.25 -12.10 24.48
C ASP A 17 -10.31 -12.09 23.36
N LEU A 18 -10.55 -13.25 22.74
CA LEU A 18 -11.45 -13.37 21.57
C LEU A 18 -12.89 -13.02 21.93
N ILE A 19 -13.33 -13.39 23.12
CA ILE A 19 -14.70 -13.08 23.57
C ILE A 19 -14.90 -11.56 23.72
N ASP A 20 -13.85 -10.83 24.10
CA ASP A 20 -13.89 -9.38 24.19
C ASP A 20 -13.84 -8.75 22.79
N GLU A 21 -13.06 -9.31 21.86
CA GLU A 21 -13.09 -8.92 20.44
C GLU A 21 -14.49 -9.05 19.84
N GLU A 22 -15.11 -10.22 19.98
CA GLU A 22 -16.47 -10.47 19.50
C GLU A 22 -17.50 -9.54 20.16
N LEU A 23 -17.44 -9.36 21.48
CA LEU A 23 -18.36 -8.47 22.19
C LEU A 23 -18.22 -7.03 21.70
N VAL A 24 -17.01 -6.52 21.49
CA VAL A 24 -16.78 -5.17 20.96
C VAL A 24 -17.23 -5.04 19.51
N LEU A 25 -17.02 -6.06 18.67
CA LEU A 25 -17.55 -6.05 17.30
C LEU A 25 -19.09 -5.92 17.30
N LEU A 26 -19.76 -6.49 18.29
CA LEU A 26 -21.22 -6.43 18.40
C LEU A 26 -21.74 -5.14 19.06
N ARG A 27 -21.14 -4.63 20.14
CA ARG A 27 -21.67 -3.48 20.92
C ARG A 27 -20.80 -2.23 20.97
N GLY A 28 -19.62 -2.27 20.37
CA GLY A 28 -18.58 -1.26 20.54
C GLY A 28 -17.81 -1.40 21.87
N ARG A 29 -16.77 -0.57 21.99
CA ARG A 29 -15.91 -0.38 23.15
C ARG A 29 -16.58 0.52 24.18
N ASP A 30 -16.17 0.34 25.44
CA ASP A 30 -16.66 1.12 26.57
C ASP A 30 -16.21 2.60 26.52
N GLY A 31 -15.12 2.87 25.83
CA GLY A 31 -14.58 4.22 25.67
C GLY A 31 -15.25 5.00 24.55
N TYR A 32 -15.46 6.30 24.79
CA TYR A 32 -15.74 7.27 23.73
C TYR A 32 -14.44 7.67 23.06
N GLY A 33 -14.16 7.11 21.87
CA GLY A 33 -13.09 7.55 21.01
C GLY A 33 -13.44 8.84 20.25
N ALA A 34 -12.47 9.34 19.50
CA ALA A 34 -12.66 10.47 18.59
C ALA A 34 -13.29 10.03 17.26
N SER A 35 -13.88 11.00 16.55
CA SER A 35 -14.25 10.82 15.14
C SER A 35 -13.03 10.35 14.34
N PRO A 36 -13.18 9.40 13.40
CA PRO A 36 -14.44 8.83 12.90
C PRO A 36 -14.89 7.53 13.58
N ALA A 37 -14.06 6.94 14.45
CA ALA A 37 -14.31 5.61 15.00
C ALA A 37 -15.22 5.59 16.24
N TYR A 38 -15.23 6.65 17.06
CA TYR A 38 -16.01 6.72 18.30
C TYR A 38 -15.81 5.47 19.18
N ASN A 39 -16.86 4.65 19.37
CA ASN A 39 -16.84 3.41 20.15
C ASN A 39 -16.38 2.18 19.34
N ARG A 40 -16.04 2.30 18.07
CA ARG A 40 -15.58 1.18 17.23
C ARG A 40 -14.10 0.90 17.40
N PHE A 41 -13.65 -0.27 16.97
CA PHE A 41 -12.23 -0.59 16.83
C PHE A 41 -11.59 0.32 15.78
N LEU A 42 -10.37 0.77 16.08
CA LEU A 42 -9.51 1.43 15.09
C LEU A 42 -8.87 0.38 14.17
N TRP A 43 -8.43 0.81 12.99
CA TRP A 43 -7.69 -0.04 12.06
C TRP A 43 -6.39 -0.55 12.73
N ASN A 44 -6.13 -1.86 12.70
CA ASN A 44 -5.08 -2.46 13.51
C ASN A 44 -3.71 -2.49 12.80
N PHE A 45 -3.08 -1.33 12.62
CA PHE A 45 -1.70 -1.19 12.12
C PHE A 45 -0.77 -0.75 13.25
N THR A 46 -0.29 -1.73 14.02
CA THR A 46 0.46 -1.46 15.26
C THR A 46 1.81 -2.20 15.29
N LYS A 47 2.32 -2.62 14.13
CA LYS A 47 3.60 -3.32 13.93
C LYS A 47 3.73 -4.59 14.77
N SER A 48 2.64 -5.33 14.91
CA SER A 48 2.53 -6.55 15.72
C SER A 48 1.81 -7.65 14.92
N HIS A 49 1.84 -8.90 15.41
CA HIS A 49 1.24 -10.05 14.73
C HIS A 49 -0.27 -9.89 14.40
N GLY A 50 -0.99 -9.04 15.14
CA GLY A 50 -2.40 -8.74 14.88
C GLY A 50 -2.65 -7.96 13.58
N GLU A 51 -1.64 -7.29 13.03
CA GLU A 51 -1.75 -6.49 11.81
C GLU A 51 -1.91 -7.36 10.57
N ALA A 52 -1.03 -8.35 10.39
CA ALA A 52 -1.13 -9.28 9.27
C ALA A 52 -2.44 -10.09 9.33
N ALA A 53 -2.88 -10.49 10.53
CA ALA A 53 -4.16 -11.14 10.72
C ALA A 53 -5.33 -10.25 10.28
N TYR A 54 -5.30 -8.98 10.69
CA TYR A 54 -6.31 -7.99 10.36
C TYR A 54 -6.37 -7.69 8.86
N VAL A 55 -5.23 -7.44 8.21
CA VAL A 55 -5.14 -7.20 6.76
C VAL A 55 -5.74 -8.36 5.98
N MET A 56 -5.40 -9.60 6.34
CA MET A 56 -5.90 -10.78 5.63
C MET A 56 -7.39 -11.05 5.89
N ALA A 57 -7.86 -10.88 7.13
CA ALA A 57 -9.26 -11.16 7.47
C ALA A 57 -10.23 -10.15 6.85
N TYR A 58 -9.81 -8.88 6.76
CA TYR A 58 -10.60 -7.80 6.17
C TYR A 58 -10.25 -7.52 4.71
N ASN A 59 -9.33 -8.31 4.12
CA ASN A 59 -8.89 -8.19 2.74
C ASN A 59 -8.52 -6.75 2.35
N ILE A 60 -7.70 -6.12 3.19
CA ILE A 60 -7.20 -4.77 2.95
C ILE A 60 -6.07 -4.87 1.93
N HIS A 61 -6.14 -4.03 0.90
CA HIS A 61 -5.08 -3.87 -0.08
C HIS A 61 -4.73 -2.40 -0.22
N ASP A 62 -3.58 -2.15 -0.84
CA ASP A 62 -3.14 -0.82 -1.21
C ASP A 62 -4.21 -0.19 -2.14
N GLU A 63 -4.89 0.85 -1.66
CA GLU A 63 -5.90 1.62 -2.40
C GLU A 63 -5.31 2.93 -2.92
N ASN A 64 -4.33 3.48 -2.20
CA ASN A 64 -3.74 4.79 -2.51
C ASN A 64 -2.56 4.69 -3.53
N LEU A 65 -2.13 3.48 -3.86
CA LEU A 65 -1.03 3.12 -4.76
C LEU A 65 0.34 3.65 -4.33
N ASP A 66 0.57 3.80 -3.02
CA ASP A 66 1.84 4.21 -2.45
C ASP A 66 2.81 3.03 -2.23
N GLY A 67 2.35 1.80 -2.46
CA GLY A 67 3.14 0.57 -2.35
C GLY A 67 3.20 -0.01 -0.94
N PHE A 68 2.52 0.59 0.03
CA PHE A 68 2.38 0.08 1.39
C PHE A 68 0.91 -0.25 1.67
N ILE A 69 0.68 -1.17 2.60
CA ILE A 69 -0.67 -1.43 3.13
C ILE A 69 -0.69 -0.84 4.53
N ASP A 70 -1.47 0.21 4.74
CA ASP A 70 -1.45 0.97 5.99
C ASP A 70 -2.84 1.34 6.55
N GLU A 71 -2.84 2.14 7.63
CA GLU A 71 -4.07 2.63 8.26
C GLU A 71 -4.90 3.50 7.30
N ALA A 72 -4.27 4.26 6.39
CA ALA A 72 -4.98 5.09 5.43
C ALA A 72 -5.76 4.23 4.42
N ASP A 73 -5.20 3.12 3.95
CA ASP A 73 -5.91 2.18 3.07
C ASP A 73 -7.11 1.55 3.77
N ALA A 74 -6.90 1.06 5.00
CA ALA A 74 -7.98 0.45 5.76
C ALA A 74 -9.07 1.46 6.13
N ARG A 75 -8.71 2.73 6.30
CA ARG A 75 -9.65 3.85 6.48
C ARG A 75 -10.45 4.13 5.21
N ALA A 76 -9.89 3.92 4.03
CA ALA A 76 -10.65 4.02 2.78
C ALA A 76 -11.75 2.94 2.72
N PHE A 77 -11.44 1.70 3.08
CA PHE A 77 -12.41 0.60 3.13
C PHE A 77 -13.45 0.73 4.25
N TYR A 78 -12.98 1.08 5.44
CA TYR A 78 -13.80 1.11 6.65
C TYR A 78 -13.71 2.49 7.33
N PRO A 79 -14.33 3.55 6.77
CA PRO A 79 -14.11 4.93 7.23
C PRO A 79 -14.46 5.20 8.69
N GLN A 80 -15.35 4.40 9.27
CA GLN A 80 -15.79 4.54 10.66
C GLN A 80 -15.13 3.53 11.60
N GLY A 81 -14.10 2.80 11.16
CA GLY A 81 -13.53 1.68 11.91
C GLY A 81 -14.42 0.43 11.93
N HIS A 82 -14.19 -0.45 12.89
CA HIS A 82 -14.80 -1.79 12.92
C HIS A 82 -15.69 -2.04 14.14
N GLY A 83 -16.81 -2.71 13.90
CA GLY A 83 -17.72 -3.15 14.96
C GLY A 83 -18.83 -2.17 15.28
N ASP A 84 -19.35 -2.28 16.51
CA ASP A 84 -20.63 -1.70 16.92
C ASP A 84 -21.79 -2.04 15.95
N ALA A 85 -21.94 -3.34 15.66
CA ALA A 85 -23.03 -3.83 14.82
C ALA A 85 -24.40 -3.44 15.39
N TRP A 86 -24.57 -3.49 16.71
CA TRP A 86 -25.79 -3.08 17.39
C TRP A 86 -26.11 -1.61 17.14
N GLY A 87 -25.14 -0.71 17.35
CA GLY A 87 -25.29 0.72 17.09
C GLY A 87 -25.53 1.04 15.62
N TYR A 88 -24.91 0.29 14.70
CA TYR A 88 -25.14 0.41 13.26
C TYR A 88 -26.61 0.13 12.89
N TYR A 89 -27.14 -1.04 13.28
CA TYR A 89 -28.54 -1.38 13.00
C TYR A 89 -29.53 -0.52 13.79
N LEU A 90 -29.17 -0.11 15.01
CA LEU A 90 -29.95 0.84 15.78
C LEU A 90 -30.08 2.18 15.05
N THR A 91 -28.97 2.73 14.53
CA THR A 91 -28.96 3.99 13.78
C THR A 91 -29.82 3.90 12.51
N ALA A 92 -29.73 2.77 11.79
CA ALA A 92 -30.57 2.52 10.63
C ALA A 92 -32.06 2.53 10.99
N LEU A 93 -32.45 1.89 12.09
CA LEU A 93 -33.83 1.85 12.55
C LEU A 93 -34.32 3.18 13.14
N THR A 94 -33.46 3.92 13.85
CA THR A 94 -33.80 5.23 14.43
C THR A 94 -34.35 6.18 13.37
N SER A 95 -33.76 6.20 12.18
CA SER A 95 -34.25 7.03 11.07
C SER A 95 -35.69 6.68 10.67
N TYR A 96 -36.06 5.40 10.67
CA TYR A 96 -37.45 4.97 10.41
C TYR A 96 -38.38 5.34 11.56
N TYR A 97 -37.97 5.14 12.81
CA TYR A 97 -38.78 5.49 13.97
C TYR A 97 -39.02 7.00 14.08
N ASP A 98 -38.00 7.82 13.82
CA ASP A 98 -38.11 9.28 13.81
C ASP A 98 -39.10 9.74 12.73
N LEU A 99 -39.05 9.13 11.55
CA LEU A 99 -39.98 9.40 10.46
C LEU A 99 -41.42 9.00 10.84
N LEU A 100 -41.61 7.78 11.35
CA LEU A 100 -42.93 7.24 11.72
C LEU A 100 -43.58 7.95 12.90
N THR A 101 -42.79 8.61 13.75
CA THR A 101 -43.30 9.39 14.90
C THR A 101 -43.51 10.86 14.58
N HIS A 102 -43.12 11.32 13.39
CA HIS A 102 -43.24 12.72 13.01
C HIS A 102 -44.68 13.10 12.63
N ASP A 103 -45.26 14.13 13.25
CA ASP A 103 -46.67 14.54 13.08
C ASP A 103 -47.08 14.81 11.62
N ALA A 104 -46.15 15.33 10.82
CA ALA A 104 -46.40 15.66 9.42
C ALA A 104 -46.17 14.46 8.46
N PHE A 105 -45.71 13.32 8.95
CA PHE A 105 -45.42 12.15 8.14
C PHE A 105 -46.56 11.13 8.23
N ASN A 106 -47.01 10.68 7.06
CA ASN A 106 -47.96 9.57 6.95
C ASN A 106 -47.31 8.47 6.10
N TYR A 107 -47.18 7.28 6.67
CA TYR A 107 -46.64 6.14 5.93
C TYR A 107 -47.70 5.56 4.99
N GLU A 108 -47.43 5.61 3.70
CA GLU A 108 -48.22 4.94 2.68
C GLU A 108 -47.31 3.99 1.91
N ALA A 109 -47.60 2.69 2.00
CA ALA A 109 -46.92 1.67 1.20
C ALA A 109 -47.08 2.01 -0.29
N ARG A 110 -45.97 2.24 -0.98
CA ARG A 110 -45.94 2.63 -2.39
C ARG A 110 -44.99 1.74 -3.15
N SER A 111 -45.39 1.36 -4.36
CA SER A 111 -44.53 0.61 -5.27
C SER A 111 -43.49 1.52 -5.90
N GLU A 112 -42.22 1.15 -5.77
CA GLU A 112 -41.10 1.86 -6.39
C GLU A 112 -40.71 1.22 -7.72
N LYS A 113 -40.32 2.07 -8.67
CA LYS A 113 -39.85 1.63 -9.99
C LYS A 113 -38.35 1.51 -9.97
N PHE A 114 -37.85 0.27 -10.04
CA PHE A 114 -36.42 0.01 -10.13
C PHE A 114 -36.03 -0.26 -11.59
N ASN A 115 -34.94 0.33 -12.06
CA ASN A 115 -34.45 0.16 -13.43
C ASN A 115 -33.19 -0.72 -13.41
N ILE A 116 -33.27 -1.87 -14.09
CA ILE A 116 -32.11 -2.75 -14.33
C ILE A 116 -31.98 -2.92 -15.84
N GLU A 117 -30.82 -2.54 -16.39
CA GLU A 117 -30.49 -2.71 -17.82
C GLU A 117 -31.57 -2.19 -18.79
N GLY A 118 -32.25 -1.09 -18.44
CA GLY A 118 -33.28 -0.48 -19.28
C GLY A 118 -34.67 -1.10 -19.14
N VAL A 119 -34.84 -2.13 -18.30
CA VAL A 119 -36.14 -2.68 -17.93
C VAL A 119 -36.57 -2.11 -16.59
N VAL A 120 -37.72 -1.42 -16.59
CA VAL A 120 -38.35 -0.92 -15.36
C VAL A 120 -39.19 -2.02 -14.76
N ILE A 121 -38.81 -2.46 -13.57
CA ILE A 121 -39.52 -3.45 -12.77
C ILE A 121 -40.15 -2.72 -11.58
N ASP A 122 -41.47 -2.86 -11.43
CA ASP A 122 -42.15 -2.43 -10.20
C ASP A 122 -41.72 -3.37 -9.07
N VAL A 123 -40.88 -2.87 -8.17
CA VAL A 123 -40.52 -3.51 -6.91
C VAL A 123 -41.35 -2.81 -5.86
N ASP A 124 -42.32 -3.53 -5.33
CA ASP A 124 -43.14 -2.99 -4.27
C ASP A 124 -42.33 -3.07 -2.94
N TYR A 125 -42.48 -2.11 -2.04
CA TYR A 125 -42.06 -2.14 -0.61
C TYR A 125 -40.55 -2.28 -0.25
N LEU A 126 -39.65 -1.52 -0.91
CA LEU A 126 -38.22 -1.50 -0.56
C LEU A 126 -37.96 -1.09 0.90
N ASP A 127 -38.72 -0.12 1.41
CA ASP A 127 -38.51 0.45 2.75
C ASP A 127 -38.97 -0.46 3.88
N GLU A 128 -40.14 -1.10 3.75
CA GLU A 128 -40.65 -2.07 4.72
C GLU A 128 -39.71 -3.27 4.83
N ARG A 129 -39.19 -3.73 3.69
CA ARG A 129 -38.24 -4.84 3.67
C ARG A 129 -36.91 -4.45 4.30
N LYS A 130 -36.38 -3.25 4.00
CA LYS A 130 -35.16 -2.73 4.64
C LYS A 130 -35.35 -2.54 6.14
N PHE A 131 -36.51 -2.06 6.59
CA PHE A 131 -36.85 -1.99 8.01
C PHE A 131 -36.84 -3.38 8.65
N ALA A 132 -37.54 -4.35 8.05
CA ALA A 132 -37.60 -5.72 8.56
C ALA A 132 -36.22 -6.40 8.57
N GLU A 133 -35.39 -6.14 7.55
CA GLU A 133 -34.02 -6.64 7.46
C GLU A 133 -33.11 -6.03 8.54
N ALA A 134 -33.13 -4.71 8.73
CA ALA A 134 -32.38 -4.05 9.77
C ALA A 134 -32.82 -4.49 11.18
N ALA A 135 -34.13 -4.63 11.40
CA ALA A 135 -34.70 -5.14 12.65
C ALA A 135 -34.31 -6.60 12.92
N SER A 136 -34.36 -7.45 11.91
CA SER A 136 -33.92 -8.85 11.99
C SER A 136 -32.44 -8.95 12.34
N SER A 137 -31.59 -8.17 11.67
CA SER A 137 -30.15 -8.13 11.96
C SER A 137 -29.86 -7.58 13.35
N ARG A 138 -30.57 -6.54 13.81
CA ARG A 138 -30.47 -6.05 15.20
C ARG A 138 -30.86 -7.12 16.21
N ALA A 139 -31.94 -7.86 15.95
CA ALA A 139 -32.40 -8.93 16.84
C ALA A 139 -31.37 -10.07 16.92
N LYS A 140 -30.73 -10.46 15.81
CA LYS A 140 -29.63 -11.43 15.77
C LYS A 140 -28.44 -10.98 16.60
N VAL A 141 -27.95 -9.76 16.36
CA VAL A 141 -26.86 -9.16 17.15
C VAL A 141 -27.23 -9.13 18.63
N GLY A 142 -28.50 -8.80 18.94
CA GLY A 142 -29.01 -8.82 20.31
C GLY A 142 -28.97 -10.19 20.97
N THR A 143 -29.32 -11.26 20.24
CA THR A 143 -29.19 -12.65 20.71
C THR A 143 -27.74 -13.00 21.00
N ASP A 144 -26.85 -12.72 20.06
CA ASP A 144 -25.43 -13.05 20.19
C ASP A 144 -24.77 -12.26 21.32
N LEU A 145 -25.16 -11.00 21.52
CA LEU A 145 -24.73 -10.19 22.67
C LEU A 145 -25.14 -10.80 24.01
N VAL A 146 -26.39 -11.25 24.14
CA VAL A 146 -26.87 -11.89 25.37
C VAL A 146 -26.12 -13.20 25.61
N ARG A 147 -25.95 -14.03 24.58
CA ARG A 147 -25.21 -15.29 24.64
C ARG A 147 -23.74 -15.11 25.04
N LEU A 148 -23.02 -14.23 24.35
CA LEU A 148 -21.61 -13.99 24.61
C LEU A 148 -21.39 -13.31 25.96
N THR A 149 -22.27 -12.38 26.35
CA THR A 149 -22.22 -11.78 27.68
C THR A 149 -22.51 -12.81 28.77
N TYR A 150 -23.44 -13.73 28.53
CA TYR A 150 -23.70 -14.82 29.47
C TYR A 150 -22.50 -15.76 29.57
N ARG A 151 -21.93 -16.15 28.43
CA ARG A 151 -20.72 -16.97 28.35
C ARG A 151 -19.51 -16.34 29.04
N SER A 152 -19.31 -15.03 28.90
CA SER A 152 -18.15 -14.35 29.52
C SER A 152 -18.27 -14.21 31.04
N LYS A 153 -19.50 -14.22 31.58
CA LYS A 153 -19.77 -14.09 33.03
C LYS A 153 -20.11 -15.42 33.70
N TYR A 154 -20.30 -16.49 32.95
CA TYR A 154 -20.66 -17.79 33.50
C TYR A 154 -19.51 -18.41 34.29
N VAL A 155 -19.83 -18.93 35.47
CA VAL A 155 -18.93 -19.69 36.34
C VAL A 155 -19.67 -20.95 36.79
N GLU A 156 -18.99 -22.09 36.80
CA GLU A 156 -19.60 -23.38 37.21
C GLU A 156 -19.91 -23.45 38.70
N ASP A 157 -19.17 -22.70 39.53
CA ASP A 157 -19.40 -22.63 40.98
C ASP A 157 -20.80 -22.05 41.27
N PRO A 158 -21.71 -22.83 41.89
CA PRO A 158 -23.05 -22.37 42.23
C PRO A 158 -23.06 -21.08 43.07
N ASP A 159 -22.08 -20.89 43.95
CA ASP A 159 -21.96 -19.69 44.79
C ASP A 159 -21.46 -18.46 44.00
N GLY A 160 -20.80 -18.70 42.86
CA GLY A 160 -20.32 -17.70 41.91
C GLY A 160 -21.30 -17.36 40.79
N GLN A 161 -22.35 -18.16 40.61
CA GLN A 161 -23.42 -17.86 39.65
C GLN A 161 -24.08 -16.52 39.99
N TRP A 162 -24.69 -15.86 38.99
CA TRP A 162 -25.37 -14.56 39.11
C TRP A 162 -24.47 -13.34 39.38
N GLN A 163 -23.20 -13.56 39.72
CA GLN A 163 -22.22 -12.48 39.89
C GLN A 163 -21.84 -11.90 38.52
N GLY A 164 -22.00 -10.58 38.35
CA GLY A 164 -21.67 -9.88 37.11
C GLY A 164 -22.73 -9.99 35.99
N TYR A 165 -23.89 -10.60 36.24
CA TYR A 165 -25.02 -10.61 35.27
C TYR A 165 -25.73 -9.27 35.20
N LYS A 166 -25.62 -8.47 36.27
CA LYS A 166 -25.91 -7.04 36.24
C LYS A 166 -24.59 -6.30 36.08
N ASP A 167 -24.64 -5.27 35.25
CA ASP A 167 -23.51 -4.36 35.14
C ASP A 167 -23.36 -3.57 36.44
N THR A 168 -22.12 -3.28 36.81
CA THR A 168 -21.80 -2.37 37.92
C THR A 168 -22.18 -0.93 37.58
N ASP A 169 -22.13 -0.58 36.30
CA ASP A 169 -22.60 0.70 35.78
C ASP A 169 -24.06 0.57 35.30
N ALA A 170 -24.96 1.22 36.02
CA ALA A 170 -26.39 1.21 35.72
C ALA A 170 -26.73 1.97 34.42
N ASP A 171 -25.99 3.03 34.09
CA ASP A 171 -26.23 3.83 32.89
C ASP A 171 -25.75 3.08 31.65
N ARG A 172 -24.64 2.35 31.76
CA ARG A 172 -24.16 1.48 30.68
C ARG A 172 -25.01 0.23 30.50
N SER A 173 -25.32 -0.50 31.57
CA SER A 173 -26.18 -1.70 31.56
C SER A 173 -25.76 -2.85 30.61
N TRP A 174 -24.48 -3.16 30.48
CA TRP A 174 -23.94 -4.22 29.60
C TRP A 174 -23.91 -5.63 30.19
N GLY A 175 -24.53 -5.85 31.35
CA GLY A 175 -24.72 -7.19 31.91
C GLY A 175 -25.74 -8.02 31.09
N VAL A 176 -25.79 -9.31 31.36
CA VAL A 176 -26.75 -10.27 30.78
C VAL A 176 -28.18 -9.74 30.89
N HIS A 177 -28.55 -9.21 32.06
CA HIS A 177 -29.88 -8.63 32.29
C HIS A 177 -30.15 -7.39 31.42
N GLY A 178 -29.16 -6.50 31.29
CA GLY A 178 -29.32 -5.25 30.55
C GLY A 178 -29.40 -5.46 29.03
N TRP A 179 -28.56 -6.34 28.49
CA TRP A 179 -28.69 -6.78 27.09
C TRP A 179 -29.97 -7.59 26.85
N GLY A 180 -30.35 -8.46 27.78
CA GLY A 180 -31.61 -9.22 27.70
C GLY A 180 -32.82 -8.31 27.57
N LEU A 181 -32.92 -7.28 28.43
CA LEU A 181 -33.99 -6.29 28.36
C LEU A 181 -33.94 -5.47 27.07
N ARG A 182 -32.77 -4.91 26.71
CA ARG A 182 -32.65 -4.08 25.50
C ARG A 182 -32.98 -4.85 24.23
N SER A 183 -32.37 -6.02 24.05
CA SER A 183 -32.57 -6.87 22.87
C SER A 183 -34.00 -7.41 22.81
N GLY A 184 -34.54 -7.87 23.95
CA GLY A 184 -35.91 -8.39 24.04
C GLY A 184 -36.97 -7.33 23.73
N MET A 185 -36.84 -6.13 24.33
CA MET A 185 -37.76 -5.01 24.06
C MET A 185 -37.63 -4.50 22.63
N ALA A 186 -36.41 -4.34 22.11
CA ALA A 186 -36.18 -3.95 20.72
C ALA A 186 -36.85 -4.92 19.74
N ALA A 187 -36.63 -6.24 19.90
CA ALA A 187 -37.24 -7.23 19.03
C ALA A 187 -38.78 -7.23 19.12
N TYR A 188 -39.33 -6.98 20.32
CA TYR A 188 -40.77 -6.84 20.51
C TYR A 188 -41.34 -5.62 19.76
N PHE A 189 -40.76 -4.44 19.96
CA PHE A 189 -41.21 -3.21 19.29
C PHE A 189 -41.05 -3.30 17.78
N ASP A 190 -39.91 -3.82 17.30
CA ASP A 190 -39.67 -4.00 15.87
C ASP A 190 -40.67 -4.96 15.24
N THR A 191 -41.02 -6.05 15.93
CA THR A 191 -42.07 -6.97 15.47
C THR A 191 -43.41 -6.25 15.35
N MET A 192 -43.78 -5.41 16.32
CA MET A 192 -45.04 -4.66 16.26
C MET A 192 -45.06 -3.67 15.10
N VAL A 193 -43.98 -2.91 14.93
CA VAL A 193 -43.87 -1.89 13.88
C VAL A 193 -43.81 -2.53 12.50
N ALA A 194 -42.99 -3.57 12.31
CA ALA A 194 -42.93 -4.27 11.04
C ALA A 194 -44.28 -4.91 10.65
N ASN A 195 -45.03 -5.43 11.63
CA ASN A 195 -46.40 -5.90 11.39
C ASN A 195 -47.36 -4.75 11.06
N ALA A 196 -47.19 -3.55 11.63
CA ALA A 196 -48.02 -2.39 11.31
C ALA A 196 -47.75 -1.86 9.90
N LEU A 197 -46.48 -1.88 9.45
CA LEU A 197 -46.07 -1.48 8.11
C LEU A 197 -46.54 -2.47 7.04
N LEU A 198 -46.51 -3.78 7.34
CA LEU A 198 -46.83 -4.83 6.36
C LEU A 198 -48.27 -5.35 6.46
N PRO A 199 -49.03 -5.37 5.35
CA PRO A 199 -50.39 -5.92 5.35
C PRO A 199 -50.38 -7.43 5.62
N ALA A 200 -51.41 -7.91 6.33
CA ALA A 200 -51.54 -9.33 6.67
C ALA A 200 -51.72 -10.23 5.43
N GLN A 201 -52.35 -9.70 4.37
CA GLN A 201 -52.55 -10.38 3.09
C GLN A 201 -52.61 -9.35 1.96
N ASP A 202 -51.94 -9.66 0.85
CA ASP A 202 -52.14 -8.96 -0.42
C ASP A 202 -53.46 -9.43 -1.05
N ASN A 203 -54.41 -8.50 -1.17
CA ASN A 203 -55.73 -8.79 -1.74
C ASN A 203 -55.78 -8.53 -3.26
N ASN A 204 -54.70 -8.06 -3.88
CA ASN A 204 -54.67 -7.77 -5.31
C ASN A 204 -54.23 -9.02 -6.11
N PRO A 205 -55.11 -9.62 -6.95
CA PRO A 205 -54.77 -10.81 -7.73
C PRO A 205 -53.69 -10.58 -8.79
N SER A 206 -53.44 -9.31 -9.17
CA SER A 206 -52.43 -8.93 -10.15
C SER A 206 -51.01 -8.89 -9.56
N HIS A 207 -50.88 -8.94 -8.24
CA HIS A 207 -49.60 -8.94 -7.55
C HIS A 207 -49.03 -10.37 -7.47
N THR A 208 -47.94 -10.61 -8.19
CA THR A 208 -47.25 -11.92 -8.23
C THR A 208 -45.74 -11.73 -8.12
N GLY A 209 -45.04 -12.76 -7.62
CA GLY A 209 -43.59 -12.71 -7.42
C GLY A 209 -43.17 -11.59 -6.46
N ILE A 210 -42.18 -10.80 -6.87
CA ILE A 210 -41.67 -9.63 -6.13
C ILE A 210 -42.72 -8.53 -5.88
N ARG A 211 -43.89 -8.57 -6.53
CA ARG A 211 -44.98 -7.61 -6.33
C ARG A 211 -45.94 -7.99 -5.21
N LYS A 212 -45.88 -9.22 -4.69
CA LYS A 212 -46.82 -9.70 -3.68
C LYS A 212 -46.40 -9.27 -2.28
N VAL A 213 -47.24 -8.47 -1.61
CA VAL A 213 -46.96 -7.90 -0.29
C VAL A 213 -47.79 -8.59 0.80
N ASP A 214 -47.22 -9.58 1.47
CA ASP A 214 -47.83 -10.10 2.68
C ASP A 214 -46.77 -10.48 3.72
N ARG A 215 -47.19 -10.52 4.99
CA ARG A 215 -46.35 -11.00 6.11
C ARG A 215 -45.83 -12.43 5.93
N LYS A 216 -46.32 -13.19 4.93
CA LYS A 216 -45.87 -14.55 4.65
C LYS A 216 -44.67 -14.58 3.71
N VAL A 217 -44.49 -13.55 2.88
CA VAL A 217 -43.35 -13.43 1.95
C VAL A 217 -42.12 -12.86 2.65
N VAL A 218 -42.29 -11.98 3.65
CA VAL A 218 -41.18 -11.36 4.40
C VAL A 218 -40.67 -12.31 5.49
N LYS A 219 -39.57 -13.01 5.20
CA LYS A 219 -38.97 -14.01 6.11
C LYS A 219 -38.38 -13.36 7.36
N GLU A 220 -37.92 -12.13 7.23
CA GLU A 220 -37.28 -11.33 8.27
C GLU A 220 -38.21 -11.12 9.48
N LEU A 221 -39.53 -11.04 9.27
CA LEU A 221 -40.51 -10.99 10.37
C LEU A 221 -40.46 -12.22 11.27
N SER A 222 -40.40 -13.41 10.65
CA SER A 222 -40.29 -14.66 11.39
C SER A 222 -38.97 -14.76 12.14
N GLU A 223 -37.90 -14.22 11.54
CA GLU A 223 -36.56 -14.19 12.13
C GLU A 223 -36.53 -13.32 13.40
N ILE A 224 -37.11 -12.11 13.39
CA ILE A 224 -37.19 -11.25 14.59
C ILE A 224 -37.87 -12.01 15.74
N THR A 225 -38.98 -12.69 15.46
CA THR A 225 -39.70 -13.45 16.50
C THR A 225 -38.93 -14.69 16.97
N ALA A 226 -38.17 -15.34 16.09
CA ALA A 226 -37.31 -16.46 16.45
C ALA A 226 -36.15 -15.98 17.37
N GLN A 227 -35.52 -14.86 17.03
CA GLN A 227 -34.48 -14.25 17.83
C GLN A 227 -35.01 -13.74 19.18
N ALA A 228 -36.20 -13.15 19.23
CA ALA A 228 -36.84 -12.76 20.49
C ALA A 228 -37.06 -13.97 21.43
N LYS A 229 -37.47 -15.12 20.89
CA LYS A 229 -37.57 -16.37 21.67
C LYS A 229 -36.21 -16.89 22.12
N ALA A 230 -35.20 -16.80 21.26
CA ALA A 230 -33.83 -17.18 21.62
C ALA A 230 -33.30 -16.31 22.77
N ILE A 231 -33.49 -14.99 22.70
CA ILE A 231 -33.13 -14.06 23.78
C ILE A 231 -33.84 -14.45 25.09
N GLN A 232 -35.15 -14.69 25.04
CA GLN A 232 -35.90 -15.12 26.22
C GLN A 232 -35.35 -16.43 26.78
N GLN A 233 -35.05 -17.40 25.93
CA GLN A 233 -34.48 -18.68 26.34
C GLN A 233 -33.12 -18.51 27.00
N GLU A 234 -32.24 -17.64 26.51
CA GLU A 234 -30.95 -17.38 27.16
C GLU A 234 -31.10 -16.72 28.52
N ILE A 235 -32.06 -15.80 28.67
CA ILE A 235 -32.37 -15.19 29.96
C ILE A 235 -32.98 -16.22 30.92
N ASP A 236 -33.82 -17.12 30.44
CA ASP A 236 -34.37 -18.21 31.24
C ASP A 236 -33.25 -19.19 31.66
N ASN A 237 -32.31 -19.52 30.77
CA ASN A 237 -31.14 -20.34 31.07
C ASN A 237 -30.28 -19.69 32.16
N ALA A 238 -29.95 -18.40 31.99
CA ALA A 238 -29.22 -17.63 32.99
C ALA A 238 -29.97 -17.56 34.32
N SER A 239 -31.31 -17.46 34.27
CA SER A 239 -32.16 -17.40 35.47
C SER A 239 -32.33 -18.75 36.17
N THR A 240 -32.03 -19.84 35.48
CA THR A 240 -32.12 -21.21 36.03
C THR A 240 -30.76 -21.79 36.40
N GLY A 241 -29.67 -21.03 36.17
CA GLY A 241 -28.30 -21.48 36.42
C GLY A 241 -27.81 -22.56 35.45
N VAL A 242 -28.49 -22.70 34.30
CA VAL A 242 -28.15 -23.64 33.22
C VAL A 242 -26.96 -23.08 32.45
N ASN A 243 -26.00 -23.90 32.04
CA ASN A 243 -24.82 -23.39 31.36
C ASN A 243 -25.15 -22.65 30.03
N PRO A 244 -24.22 -21.84 29.47
CA PRO A 244 -24.45 -21.08 28.23
C PRO A 244 -24.72 -21.93 26.98
N ILE A 245 -24.63 -23.26 27.09
CA ILE A 245 -24.98 -24.22 26.02
C ILE A 245 -26.34 -24.88 26.24
N GLY A 246 -27.11 -24.44 27.24
CA GLY A 246 -28.48 -24.88 27.50
C GLY A 246 -28.61 -26.24 28.19
N ILE A 247 -27.56 -26.70 28.88
CA ILE A 247 -27.49 -27.99 29.55
C ILE A 247 -27.43 -27.80 31.07
N ALA A 248 -28.24 -28.57 31.80
CA ALA A 248 -28.27 -28.52 33.25
C ALA A 248 -26.93 -28.98 33.85
N HIS A 249 -26.60 -28.41 35.01
CA HIS A 249 -25.44 -28.82 35.80
C HIS A 249 -25.44 -30.35 36.02
N GLU A 250 -24.28 -31.00 35.89
CA GLU A 250 -24.07 -32.46 36.00
C GLU A 250 -24.69 -33.33 34.88
N THR A 251 -25.29 -32.75 33.84
CA THR A 251 -25.82 -33.54 32.71
C THR A 251 -24.73 -33.82 31.67
N VAL A 252 -24.51 -35.10 31.35
CA VAL A 252 -23.77 -35.50 30.15
C VAL A 252 -24.79 -35.78 29.04
N PRO A 253 -24.98 -34.88 28.07
CA PRO A 253 -25.93 -35.11 26.99
C PRO A 253 -25.41 -36.22 26.09
N PHE A 254 -26.15 -37.33 26.03
CA PHE A 254 -25.95 -38.35 25.01
C PHE A 254 -26.95 -38.11 23.89
N ASP A 255 -26.46 -37.59 22.77
CA ASP A 255 -27.29 -37.34 21.59
C ASP A 255 -27.55 -38.67 20.84
N ILE A 256 -28.44 -39.48 21.39
CA ILE A 256 -28.82 -40.80 20.87
C ILE A 256 -30.28 -40.73 20.44
N ASP A 257 -30.58 -41.12 19.20
CA ASP A 257 -31.95 -41.24 18.72
C ASP A 257 -32.49 -42.64 19.03
N PRO A 258 -33.43 -42.79 19.98
CA PRO A 258 -34.00 -44.08 20.34
C PRO A 258 -34.88 -44.67 19.22
N LYS A 259 -35.32 -43.86 18.24
CA LYS A 259 -36.18 -44.35 17.15
C LYS A 259 -35.40 -45.15 16.10
N GLN A 260 -34.08 -44.93 15.99
CA GLN A 260 -33.22 -45.67 15.07
C GLN A 260 -32.97 -47.13 15.53
N PHE A 261 -33.40 -47.48 16.74
CA PHE A 261 -33.38 -48.85 17.22
C PHE A 261 -34.48 -49.72 16.60
N ASN A 262 -35.57 -49.12 16.08
CA ASN A 262 -36.75 -49.84 15.59
C ASN A 262 -37.00 -49.64 14.08
N THR A 263 -35.97 -49.34 13.32
CA THR A 263 -36.01 -49.15 11.86
C THR A 263 -35.24 -50.24 11.12
N LEU A 264 -35.60 -50.47 9.84
CA LEU A 264 -34.96 -51.49 8.97
C LEU A 264 -33.44 -51.29 8.81
N ASN A 265 -32.95 -50.05 8.98
CA ASN A 265 -31.54 -49.73 9.14
C ASN A 265 -31.26 -49.49 10.63
N TYR A 266 -31.10 -50.57 11.39
CA TYR A 266 -30.79 -50.45 12.82
C TYR A 266 -29.42 -49.77 12.99
N GLN A 267 -29.34 -48.76 13.86
CA GLN A 267 -28.07 -48.24 14.34
C GLN A 267 -28.00 -48.42 15.85
N THR A 268 -27.00 -49.16 16.32
CA THR A 268 -26.69 -49.27 17.74
C THR A 268 -26.27 -47.91 18.31
N HIS A 269 -26.34 -47.74 19.64
CA HIS A 269 -25.85 -46.52 20.28
C HIS A 269 -24.38 -46.24 19.93
N PHE A 270 -23.57 -47.29 19.81
CA PHE A 270 -22.16 -47.17 19.39
C PHE A 270 -22.03 -46.63 17.97
N GLU A 271 -22.79 -47.15 17.01
CA GLU A 271 -22.74 -46.68 15.61
C GLU A 271 -23.21 -45.22 15.49
N GLN A 272 -24.25 -44.83 16.23
CA GLN A 272 -24.69 -43.43 16.25
C GLN A 272 -23.60 -42.50 16.81
N MET A 273 -22.96 -42.89 17.91
CA MET A 273 -21.85 -42.13 18.50
C MET A 273 -20.62 -42.10 17.59
N ALA A 274 -20.29 -43.21 16.94
CA ALA A 274 -19.16 -43.30 16.00
C ALA A 274 -19.40 -42.40 14.78
N ASN A 275 -20.58 -42.45 14.17
CA ASN A 275 -20.95 -41.60 13.03
C ASN A 275 -20.94 -40.10 13.40
N ARG A 276 -21.31 -39.77 14.64
CA ARG A 276 -21.26 -38.38 15.14
C ARG A 276 -19.83 -37.93 15.42
N ALA A 277 -19.01 -38.81 16.00
CA ALA A 277 -17.59 -38.54 16.21
C ALA A 277 -16.87 -38.34 14.87
N GLU A 278 -17.19 -39.15 13.85
CA GLU A 278 -16.69 -38.99 12.49
C GLU A 278 -17.08 -37.63 11.90
N LYS A 279 -18.37 -37.25 11.96
CA LYS A 279 -18.81 -35.92 11.52
C LYS A 279 -18.15 -34.76 12.27
N ALA A 280 -17.96 -34.92 13.58
CA ALA A 280 -17.29 -33.91 14.39
C ALA A 280 -15.80 -33.80 14.01
N LEU A 281 -15.14 -34.92 13.72
CA LEU A 281 -13.77 -34.95 13.21
C LEU A 281 -13.68 -34.32 11.82
N ASP A 282 -14.60 -34.61 10.91
CA ASP A 282 -14.64 -34.00 9.56
C ASP A 282 -14.81 -32.48 9.63
N ASN A 283 -15.71 -32.01 10.50
CA ASN A 283 -15.87 -30.58 10.77
C ASN A 283 -14.58 -29.98 11.35
N ALA A 284 -13.95 -30.66 12.31
CA ALA A 284 -12.69 -30.22 12.91
C ALA A 284 -11.54 -30.16 11.88
N ILE A 285 -11.45 -31.15 10.98
CA ILE A 285 -10.47 -31.18 9.89
C ILE A 285 -10.70 -30.01 8.94
N THR A 286 -11.95 -29.72 8.60
CA THR A 286 -12.30 -28.61 7.71
C THR A 286 -11.91 -27.27 8.34
N VAL A 287 -12.25 -27.06 9.62
CA VAL A 287 -11.84 -25.85 10.36
C VAL A 287 -10.31 -25.78 10.48
N PHE A 288 -9.64 -26.89 10.78
CA PHE A 288 -8.18 -26.93 10.86
C PHE A 288 -7.49 -26.60 9.54
N ASN A 289 -7.97 -27.15 8.42
CA ASN A 289 -7.44 -26.85 7.09
C ASN A 289 -7.64 -25.38 6.72
N TYR A 290 -8.80 -24.81 7.06
CA TYR A 290 -9.07 -23.38 6.87
C TYR A 290 -8.11 -22.52 7.70
N LEU A 291 -7.92 -22.82 8.99
CA LEU A 291 -6.98 -22.09 9.85
C LEU A 291 -5.53 -22.19 9.36
N ASN A 292 -5.10 -23.36 8.91
CA ASN A 292 -3.77 -23.52 8.31
C ASN A 292 -3.60 -22.71 7.04
N SER A 293 -4.65 -22.57 6.23
CA SER A 293 -4.59 -21.75 5.02
C SER A 293 -4.35 -20.27 5.35
N ILE A 294 -5.03 -19.74 6.38
CA ILE A 294 -4.84 -18.37 6.87
C ILE A 294 -3.43 -18.19 7.44
N ASP A 295 -2.96 -19.11 8.26
CA ASP A 295 -1.62 -19.04 8.86
C ASP A 295 -0.52 -19.10 7.78
N SER A 296 -0.68 -19.96 6.77
CA SER A 296 0.24 -20.02 5.62
C SER A 296 0.25 -18.72 4.80
N GLN A 297 -0.89 -18.03 4.74
CA GLN A 297 -1.06 -16.76 4.07
C GLN A 297 -0.40 -15.62 4.85
N ILE A 298 -0.60 -15.56 6.16
CA ILE A 298 0.06 -14.58 7.05
C ILE A 298 1.59 -14.72 6.96
N ARG A 299 2.10 -15.95 6.99
CA ARG A 299 3.55 -16.18 6.83
C ARG A 299 4.07 -15.78 5.46
N ARG A 300 3.27 -15.94 4.41
CA ARG A 300 3.67 -15.53 3.05
C ARG A 300 3.82 -14.03 2.95
N VAL A 301 2.87 -13.27 3.50
CA VAL A 301 2.92 -11.80 3.53
C VAL A 301 4.17 -11.32 4.29
N GLY A 302 4.44 -11.89 5.47
CA GLY A 302 5.63 -11.51 6.23
C GLY A 302 6.96 -11.83 5.52
N ILE A 303 7.01 -12.88 4.69
CA ILE A 303 8.20 -13.20 3.89
C ILE A 303 8.31 -12.27 2.67
N GLU A 304 7.19 -11.92 2.03
CA GLU A 304 7.15 -11.07 0.84
C GLU A 304 7.59 -9.63 1.14
N GLU A 305 7.25 -9.10 2.32
CA GLU A 305 7.71 -7.76 2.77
C GLU A 305 9.24 -7.71 2.94
N ASP A 306 9.83 -8.69 3.64
CA ASP A 306 11.28 -8.79 3.82
C ASP A 306 12.00 -8.98 2.47
N ASP A 307 11.46 -9.81 1.59
CA ASP A 307 12.01 -10.03 0.24
C ASP A 307 11.93 -8.75 -0.61
N PHE A 308 10.82 -8.00 -0.54
CA PHE A 308 10.67 -6.73 -1.26
C PHE A 308 11.65 -5.66 -0.77
N LEU A 309 11.83 -5.51 0.55
CA LEU A 309 12.81 -4.56 1.11
C LEU A 309 14.24 -4.90 0.66
N ASN A 310 14.59 -6.18 0.64
CA ASN A 310 15.88 -6.63 0.10
C ASN A 310 16.00 -6.33 -1.40
N GLN A 311 14.96 -6.59 -2.18
CA GLN A 311 14.94 -6.32 -3.62
C GLN A 311 15.07 -4.83 -3.94
N VAL A 312 14.43 -3.95 -3.18
CA VAL A 312 14.54 -2.49 -3.32
C VAL A 312 15.99 -2.06 -3.05
N ALA A 313 16.59 -2.55 -1.95
CA ALA A 313 17.99 -2.25 -1.63
C ALA A 313 18.96 -2.74 -2.72
N GLU A 314 18.75 -3.95 -3.26
CA GLU A 314 19.55 -4.48 -4.37
C GLU A 314 19.38 -3.65 -5.65
N THR A 315 18.15 -3.24 -5.96
CA THR A 315 17.84 -2.43 -7.14
C THR A 315 18.47 -1.05 -7.06
N ASP A 316 18.43 -0.41 -5.89
CA ASP A 316 19.08 0.88 -5.65
C ASP A 316 20.61 0.77 -5.80
N MET A 317 21.22 -0.30 -5.29
CA MET A 317 22.63 -0.58 -5.49
C MET A 317 22.98 -0.81 -6.98
N ASP A 318 22.13 -1.52 -7.73
CA ASP A 318 22.32 -1.71 -9.17
C ASP A 318 22.25 -0.37 -9.92
N TYR A 319 21.24 0.45 -9.65
CA TYR A 319 21.12 1.77 -10.30
C TYR A 319 22.32 2.67 -10.00
N ARG A 320 22.78 2.70 -8.74
CA ARG A 320 24.01 3.42 -8.39
C ARG A 320 25.21 2.91 -9.17
N ASN A 321 25.41 1.59 -9.25
CA ASN A 321 26.50 0.99 -10.01
C ASN A 321 26.43 1.34 -11.50
N ARG A 322 25.23 1.35 -12.09
CA ARG A 322 25.03 1.75 -13.50
C ARG A 322 25.32 3.22 -13.74
N LEU A 323 24.97 4.09 -12.79
CA LEU A 323 25.34 5.51 -12.85
C LEU A 323 26.86 5.69 -12.73
N VAL A 324 27.52 4.93 -11.85
CA VAL A 324 28.98 4.92 -11.73
C VAL A 324 29.64 4.39 -13.01
N GLU A 325 29.09 3.36 -13.66
CA GLU A 325 29.58 2.89 -14.95
C GLU A 325 29.46 3.97 -16.03
N LEU A 326 28.37 4.74 -16.04
CA LEU A 326 28.13 5.77 -17.03
C LEU A 326 29.02 7.01 -16.83
N PHE A 327 29.02 7.55 -15.61
CA PHE A 327 29.65 8.83 -15.27
C PHE A 327 31.06 8.69 -14.67
N GLY A 328 31.39 7.53 -14.10
CA GLY A 328 32.64 7.30 -13.37
C GLY A 328 32.55 7.70 -11.90
N SER A 329 33.61 7.40 -11.16
CA SER A 329 33.81 7.90 -9.79
C SER A 329 34.36 9.34 -9.83
N PRO A 330 34.03 10.21 -8.86
CA PRO A 330 34.65 11.52 -8.75
C PRO A 330 36.18 11.47 -8.62
N TYR A 331 36.82 12.60 -8.91
CA TYR A 331 38.24 12.78 -8.65
C TYR A 331 38.53 12.83 -7.14
N GLU A 332 39.62 12.20 -6.69
CA GLU A 332 39.99 12.24 -5.26
C GLU A 332 40.19 13.67 -4.75
N GLY A 333 40.76 14.55 -5.57
CA GLY A 333 40.97 15.96 -5.20
C GLY A 333 39.71 16.83 -5.18
N THR A 334 38.56 16.31 -5.61
CA THR A 334 37.26 17.00 -5.56
C THR A 334 36.35 16.51 -4.43
N ILE A 335 36.85 15.62 -3.57
CA ILE A 335 36.15 15.09 -2.39
C ILE A 335 36.74 15.72 -1.12
N GLY A 336 35.92 16.38 -0.29
CA GLY A 336 36.34 16.97 0.98
C GLY A 336 35.56 18.22 1.38
N SER A 337 35.88 18.78 2.55
CA SER A 337 35.26 20.03 3.03
C SER A 337 35.58 21.21 2.08
N GLY A 338 34.56 21.95 1.68
CA GLY A 338 34.68 23.06 0.72
C GLY A 338 35.00 22.63 -0.71
N LYS A 339 34.79 21.34 -1.04
CA LYS A 339 34.89 20.81 -2.41
C LYS A 339 33.50 20.40 -2.90
N ALA A 340 33.41 20.08 -4.19
CA ALA A 340 32.15 19.69 -4.83
C ALA A 340 31.47 18.49 -4.18
N TYR A 341 32.25 17.50 -3.74
CA TYR A 341 31.74 16.31 -3.06
C TYR A 341 32.12 16.30 -1.58
N PRO A 342 31.19 15.96 -0.68
CA PRO A 342 31.47 15.87 0.75
C PRO A 342 32.41 14.71 1.08
N ALA A 343 33.07 14.78 2.24
CA ALA A 343 33.98 13.74 2.69
C ALA A 343 33.25 12.38 2.83
N GLY A 344 33.84 11.34 2.23
CA GLY A 344 33.28 9.98 2.29
C GLY A 344 32.29 9.63 1.18
N TYR A 345 32.06 10.53 0.21
CA TYR A 345 31.22 10.26 -0.96
C TYR A 345 31.81 9.14 -1.84
N GLN A 346 30.96 8.19 -2.22
CA GLN A 346 31.29 7.04 -3.07
C GLN A 346 30.32 6.89 -4.27
N GLY A 347 29.43 7.86 -4.48
CA GLY A 347 28.46 7.86 -5.58
C GLY A 347 29.08 8.19 -6.95
N PRO A 348 28.26 8.29 -8.00
CA PRO A 348 28.69 8.68 -9.34
C PRO A 348 29.14 10.15 -9.40
N ASP A 349 30.02 10.47 -10.36
CA ASP A 349 30.38 11.86 -10.62
C ASP A 349 29.34 12.57 -11.48
N ILE A 350 28.43 13.30 -10.86
CA ILE A 350 27.38 14.06 -11.55
C ILE A 350 27.85 15.44 -12.06
N TYR A 351 28.90 16.02 -11.47
CA TYR A 351 29.35 17.36 -11.80
C TYR A 351 30.51 17.42 -12.80
N TYR A 352 31.53 16.58 -12.67
CA TYR A 352 32.77 16.68 -13.47
C TYR A 352 32.94 15.56 -14.50
N TYR A 353 31.88 14.81 -14.84
CA TYR A 353 31.96 13.63 -15.73
C TYR A 353 32.49 13.92 -17.14
N ASN A 354 32.47 15.19 -17.56
CA ASN A 354 32.93 15.66 -18.86
C ASN A 354 34.45 15.96 -18.90
N TYR A 355 35.14 15.94 -17.75
CA TYR A 355 36.58 16.13 -17.69
C TYR A 355 37.33 14.84 -18.02
N ILE A 356 38.43 14.95 -18.76
CA ILE A 356 39.30 13.82 -19.17
C ILE A 356 40.70 13.95 -18.57
N ASP A 357 41.36 12.80 -18.36
CA ASP A 357 42.70 12.70 -17.78
C ASP A 357 43.77 12.70 -18.89
N LEU A 358 44.77 13.59 -18.81
CA LEU A 358 45.82 13.77 -19.82
C LEU A 358 47.03 12.83 -19.63
N ASN A 359 46.82 11.51 -19.64
CA ASN A 359 47.96 10.59 -19.60
C ASN A 359 48.41 10.07 -20.98
N GLU A 360 47.64 10.24 -22.06
CA GLU A 360 47.94 9.62 -23.37
C GLU A 360 48.01 10.56 -24.59
N ILE A 361 47.78 11.87 -24.44
CA ILE A 361 47.87 12.82 -25.56
C ILE A 361 48.97 13.82 -25.24
N SER A 362 49.92 13.99 -26.15
CA SER A 362 51.14 14.76 -25.92
C SER A 362 50.82 16.15 -25.34
N ASN A 363 51.55 16.50 -24.28
CA ASN A 363 51.41 17.71 -23.46
C ASN A 363 51.59 19.06 -24.20
N ASN A 364 51.61 19.05 -25.54
CA ASN A 364 51.97 20.19 -26.39
C ASN A 364 50.81 20.78 -27.21
N THR A 365 49.60 20.19 -27.19
CA THR A 365 48.48 20.67 -28.04
C THR A 365 47.24 21.13 -27.29
N ILE A 366 47.16 20.98 -25.96
CA ILE A 366 46.00 21.45 -25.19
C ILE A 366 46.46 22.41 -24.10
N PRO A 367 46.10 23.71 -24.18
CA PRO A 367 46.42 24.67 -23.12
C PRO A 367 45.77 24.25 -21.80
N GLY A 368 46.50 24.37 -20.70
CA GLY A 368 45.92 24.25 -19.36
C GLY A 368 44.78 25.25 -19.12
N PRO A 369 43.90 25.00 -18.15
CA PRO A 369 42.76 25.87 -17.89
C PRO A 369 43.22 27.27 -17.48
N ASN A 370 42.71 28.30 -18.16
CA ASN A 370 43.09 29.71 -17.96
C ASN A 370 42.04 30.53 -17.22
N SER A 371 40.83 30.00 -17.03
CA SER A 371 39.70 30.66 -16.33
C SER A 371 38.70 29.63 -15.83
N GLY A 372 38.05 29.87 -14.69
CA GLY A 372 36.95 29.04 -14.16
C GLY A 372 35.59 29.72 -14.32
N VAL A 373 34.51 28.94 -14.33
CA VAL A 373 33.13 29.42 -14.22
C VAL A 373 32.50 28.80 -12.98
N GLU A 374 31.96 29.63 -12.11
CA GLU A 374 31.16 29.18 -10.96
C GLU A 374 29.71 28.96 -11.42
N VAL A 375 29.21 27.75 -11.16
CA VAL A 375 27.82 27.37 -11.43
C VAL A 375 27.18 26.97 -10.11
N PHE A 376 25.96 27.47 -9.90
CA PHE A 376 25.17 27.25 -8.70
C PHE A 376 24.12 26.19 -9.00
N PHE A 377 24.17 25.07 -8.28
CA PHE A 377 23.16 24.02 -8.36
C PHE A 377 22.22 24.13 -7.19
N GLU A 378 20.94 24.33 -7.49
CA GLU A 378 19.88 24.18 -6.51
C GLU A 378 19.46 22.70 -6.46
N PRO A 379 19.09 22.17 -5.28
CA PRO A 379 18.44 20.87 -5.21
C PRO A 379 17.18 20.89 -6.09
N GLY A 380 16.91 19.79 -6.79
CA GLY A 380 15.77 19.68 -7.71
C GLY A 380 14.45 20.00 -7.01
N ASN A 381 13.65 20.91 -7.58
CA ASN A 381 12.38 21.32 -6.99
C ASN A 381 11.25 20.30 -7.33
N VAL A 382 10.41 20.06 -6.33
CA VAL A 382 9.45 18.95 -6.15
C VAL A 382 8.38 18.83 -7.26
N ILE A 383 8.06 17.59 -7.65
CA ILE A 383 6.78 17.24 -8.28
C ILE A 383 5.68 17.40 -7.23
N TYR A 384 4.69 18.25 -7.49
CA TYR A 384 3.49 18.41 -6.65
C TYR A 384 2.70 17.09 -6.53
N THR A 385 3.05 16.21 -5.58
CA THR A 385 2.10 15.24 -5.04
C THR A 385 1.19 16.01 -4.10
N LYS A 386 0.00 16.32 -4.60
CA LYS A 386 -1.00 17.09 -3.88
C LYS A 386 -1.56 16.22 -2.75
N ASP A 387 -1.03 16.44 -1.55
CA ASP A 387 -1.57 15.90 -0.32
C ASP A 387 -3.04 16.33 -0.18
N TYR A 388 -3.95 15.40 0.11
CA TYR A 388 -5.41 15.64 0.08
C TYR A 388 -5.87 16.72 1.08
N ASN A 389 -5.03 17.06 2.06
CA ASN A 389 -5.35 17.97 3.17
C ASN A 389 -4.90 19.42 3.00
N LEU A 390 -4.25 19.82 1.89
CA LEU A 390 -3.71 21.19 1.75
C LEU A 390 -2.83 21.62 2.94
N SER A 391 -2.26 20.64 3.65
CA SER A 391 -1.33 20.85 4.75
C SER A 391 0.00 21.29 4.14
N THR A 392 0.54 22.41 4.62
CA THR A 392 1.91 22.86 4.32
C THR A 392 2.93 22.21 5.25
N SER A 393 2.51 21.22 6.05
CA SER A 393 3.37 20.47 6.96
C SER A 393 3.67 19.10 6.37
N PHE A 394 4.94 18.99 5.98
CA PHE A 394 5.69 17.84 5.52
C PHE A 394 5.64 16.69 6.54
N ASN A 395 5.17 15.51 6.14
CA ASN A 395 5.30 14.28 6.92
C ASN A 395 5.92 13.20 6.02
N ASP A 396 7.20 12.89 6.30
CA ASP A 396 7.94 11.65 6.07
C ASP A 396 8.12 11.05 4.65
N ILE A 397 7.68 11.72 3.56
CA ILE A 397 8.21 11.48 2.20
C ILE A 397 9.16 12.61 1.73
N ASP A 398 9.24 13.68 2.49
CA ASP A 398 10.08 14.83 2.18
C ASP A 398 11.55 14.54 2.48
N MET A 399 12.27 14.03 1.48
CA MET A 399 13.60 14.50 1.06
C MET A 399 14.31 13.58 0.04
N ALA A 400 13.64 13.19 -1.04
CA ALA A 400 14.32 12.57 -2.19
C ALA A 400 15.25 13.55 -2.97
N PHE A 401 15.38 14.81 -2.54
CA PHE A 401 15.98 15.89 -3.33
C PHE A 401 17.17 16.57 -2.63
N ALA A 402 18.09 15.78 -2.09
CA ALA A 402 19.43 16.27 -1.76
C ALA A 402 20.36 16.14 -2.98
N HIS A 403 21.42 16.94 -3.06
CA HIS A 403 22.47 16.79 -4.09
C HIS A 403 23.14 15.41 -4.08
N PHE A 404 23.04 14.69 -2.95
CA PHE A 404 23.62 13.37 -2.72
C PHE A 404 22.63 12.44 -2.04
N LEU A 405 22.61 11.17 -2.43
CA LEU A 405 21.74 10.16 -1.81
C LEU A 405 22.42 9.57 -0.56
N PRO A 406 21.66 9.18 0.50
CA PRO A 406 22.23 8.51 1.68
C PRO A 406 23.06 7.27 1.33
N GLN A 407 22.64 6.54 0.29
CA GLN A 407 23.28 5.34 -0.22
C GLN A 407 24.63 5.63 -0.88
N ASP A 408 24.96 6.88 -1.19
CA ASP A 408 26.27 7.25 -1.75
C ASP A 408 27.40 7.23 -0.70
N PHE A 409 27.08 6.96 0.56
CA PHE A 409 28.04 6.96 1.67
C PHE A 409 28.19 5.56 2.30
N PRO A 410 29.38 5.21 2.84
CA PRO A 410 29.69 3.88 3.35
C PRO A 410 28.76 3.35 4.46
N ASN A 411 28.09 4.24 5.20
CA ASN A 411 27.18 3.86 6.28
C ASN A 411 25.69 3.90 5.87
N GLY A 412 25.37 4.17 4.60
CA GLY A 412 24.00 4.20 4.06
C GLY A 412 23.06 5.22 4.71
N TYR A 413 23.57 6.00 5.67
CA TYR A 413 22.81 6.90 6.52
C TYR A 413 23.71 8.08 6.86
N PHE A 414 23.20 9.29 6.66
CA PHE A 414 23.82 10.47 7.23
C PHE A 414 23.65 10.38 8.75
N ASP A 415 24.69 9.97 9.49
CA ASP A 415 24.77 10.11 10.96
C ASP A 415 24.70 11.59 11.42
N THR A 416 24.54 12.50 10.47
CA THR A 416 24.45 13.96 10.61
C THR A 416 23.29 14.47 9.76
N TRP A 417 22.07 14.00 10.04
CA TRP A 417 20.84 14.56 9.46
C TRP A 417 20.71 16.08 9.71
N ASP A 418 21.50 16.63 10.63
CA ASP A 418 21.63 18.06 10.97
C ASP A 418 22.68 18.85 10.14
N SER A 419 23.39 18.23 9.18
CA SER A 419 24.30 18.98 8.30
C SER A 419 23.52 19.73 7.20
N ALA A 420 22.87 20.83 7.60
CA ALA A 420 22.00 21.66 6.77
C ALA A 420 22.68 22.20 5.48
N GLU A 421 24.01 22.28 5.44
CA GLU A 421 24.77 22.82 4.29
C GLU A 421 24.51 22.09 2.97
N TYR A 422 24.17 20.80 3.00
CA TYR A 422 24.01 19.98 1.79
C TYR A 422 22.57 19.53 1.51
N ARG A 423 21.61 19.81 2.41
CA ARG A 423 20.17 19.47 2.25
C ARG A 423 19.39 20.58 1.53
N GLU A 424 19.64 21.83 1.90
CA GLU A 424 18.84 23.00 1.48
C GLU A 424 19.70 24.07 0.78
N GLY A 425 21.00 23.85 0.69
CA GLY A 425 21.97 24.79 0.15
C GLY A 425 22.11 24.69 -1.36
N VAL A 426 22.25 25.86 -1.99
CA VAL A 426 22.79 25.96 -3.35
C VAL A 426 24.25 25.52 -3.30
N VAL A 427 24.61 24.46 -4.03
CA VAL A 427 25.99 23.99 -4.11
C VAL A 427 26.70 24.78 -5.20
N GLU A 428 27.80 25.41 -4.82
CA GLU A 428 28.69 26.14 -5.72
C GLU A 428 29.73 25.18 -6.30
N ILE A 429 29.74 25.05 -7.63
CA ILE A 429 30.64 24.18 -8.37
C ILE A 429 31.48 25.04 -9.32
N GLU A 430 32.80 24.98 -9.16
CA GLU A 430 33.75 25.65 -10.04
C GLU A 430 34.12 24.72 -11.21
N TYR A 431 33.85 25.18 -12.44
CA TYR A 431 34.21 24.50 -13.69
C TYR A 431 35.44 25.17 -14.32
N PRO A 432 36.63 24.55 -14.26
CA PRO A 432 37.79 25.02 -15.02
C PRO A 432 37.52 24.93 -16.53
N LEU A 433 37.60 26.05 -17.24
CA LEU A 433 37.47 26.10 -18.70
C LEU A 433 38.83 25.86 -19.35
N THR A 434 38.87 24.93 -20.29
CA THR A 434 39.96 24.76 -21.26
C THR A 434 39.64 25.51 -22.55
N ALA A 435 40.68 26.06 -23.19
CA ALA A 435 40.53 26.92 -24.37
C ALA A 435 40.28 26.15 -25.69
N GLY A 436 39.85 24.89 -25.65
CA GLY A 436 39.69 24.01 -26.82
C GLY A 436 38.25 23.52 -27.03
N ASP A 437 37.88 23.31 -28.30
CA ASP A 437 36.49 23.22 -28.79
C ASP A 437 35.67 22.00 -28.33
N TYR A 438 36.20 21.06 -27.53
CA TYR A 438 35.46 19.83 -27.21
C TYR A 438 35.87 19.02 -25.96
N SER A 439 36.90 19.39 -25.19
CA SER A 439 37.24 18.64 -23.97
C SER A 439 37.73 19.51 -22.83
N PHE A 440 37.17 19.26 -21.64
CA PHE A 440 37.64 19.84 -20.40
C PHE A 440 38.75 18.96 -19.83
N VAL A 441 39.92 19.56 -19.60
CA VAL A 441 41.06 18.85 -19.00
C VAL A 441 40.97 18.99 -17.49
N ALA A 442 41.04 17.86 -16.78
CA ALA A 442 41.09 17.88 -15.33
C ALA A 442 42.39 18.56 -14.85
N PRO A 443 42.32 19.54 -13.93
CA PRO A 443 43.51 20.09 -13.28
C PRO A 443 44.36 19.01 -12.61
N GLU A 444 45.68 19.16 -12.65
CA GLU A 444 46.63 18.21 -12.03
C GLU A 444 46.34 17.98 -10.54
N SER A 445 45.83 19.00 -9.84
CA SER A 445 45.44 18.93 -8.43
C SER A 445 44.30 17.95 -8.12
N TRP A 446 43.50 17.56 -9.12
CA TRP A 446 42.38 16.62 -8.92
C TRP A 446 42.85 15.15 -8.88
N GLY A 447 44.04 14.86 -9.39
CA GLY A 447 44.57 13.50 -9.48
C GLY A 447 43.83 12.65 -10.52
N ILE A 448 43.96 11.33 -10.39
CA ILE A 448 43.35 10.35 -11.29
C ILE A 448 42.12 9.73 -10.62
N ARG A 449 41.08 9.43 -11.42
CA ARG A 449 39.88 8.74 -10.91
C ARG A 449 40.15 7.26 -10.62
N ARG A 450 39.42 6.72 -9.65
CA ARG A 450 39.44 5.26 -9.39
C ARG A 450 38.78 4.45 -10.50
N SER A 451 37.69 4.97 -11.07
CA SER A 451 36.94 4.32 -12.15
C SER A 451 36.47 5.36 -13.19
N PRO A 452 37.07 5.38 -14.40
CA PRO A 452 36.61 6.24 -15.48
C PRO A 452 35.26 5.80 -16.04
N GLY A 453 34.33 6.74 -16.23
CA GLY A 453 33.00 6.47 -16.78
C GLY A 453 33.01 6.21 -18.29
N ARG A 454 31.97 5.56 -18.81
CA ARG A 454 31.78 5.34 -20.24
C ARG A 454 31.78 6.63 -21.06
N ILE A 455 31.17 7.70 -20.55
CA ILE A 455 31.16 9.01 -21.24
C ILE A 455 32.60 9.51 -21.44
N GLN A 456 33.44 9.40 -20.42
CA GLN A 456 34.83 9.83 -20.48
C GLN A 456 35.65 9.01 -21.45
N GLN A 457 35.46 7.68 -21.44
CA GLN A 457 36.14 6.80 -22.39
C GLN A 457 35.81 7.15 -23.84
N GLU A 458 34.55 7.48 -24.15
CA GLU A 458 34.17 7.93 -25.49
C GLU A 458 34.69 9.33 -25.81
N LEU A 459 34.73 10.25 -24.84
CA LEU A 459 35.36 11.57 -25.02
C LEU A 459 36.85 11.44 -25.34
N ILE A 460 37.58 10.58 -24.62
CA ILE A 460 39.01 10.32 -24.88
C ILE A 460 39.21 9.80 -26.31
N LYS A 461 38.39 8.83 -26.76
CA LYS A 461 38.46 8.32 -28.14
C LYS A 461 38.19 9.40 -29.17
N LEU A 462 37.23 10.29 -28.90
CA LEU A 462 36.92 11.41 -29.78
C LEU A 462 38.13 12.35 -29.89
N VAL A 463 38.77 12.67 -28.77
CA VAL A 463 39.97 13.52 -28.75
C VAL A 463 41.12 12.88 -29.51
N GLN A 464 41.36 11.59 -29.33
CA GLN A 464 42.36 10.84 -30.08
C GLN A 464 42.07 10.88 -31.59
N SER A 465 40.81 10.62 -31.99
CA SER A 465 40.43 10.61 -33.41
C SER A 465 40.59 11.98 -34.08
N GLN A 466 40.37 13.07 -33.34
CA GLN A 466 40.60 14.42 -33.85
C GLN A 466 42.09 14.72 -33.97
N ALA A 467 42.90 14.37 -32.97
CA ALA A 467 44.34 14.56 -33.03
C ALA A 467 44.94 13.81 -34.24
N ASP A 468 44.47 12.58 -34.49
CA ASP A 468 44.85 11.79 -35.67
C ASP A 468 44.43 12.49 -36.98
N LEU A 469 43.21 13.05 -37.03
CA LEU A 469 42.74 13.79 -38.20
C LEU A 469 43.58 15.06 -38.47
N GLU A 470 43.90 15.82 -37.44
CA GLU A 470 44.73 17.03 -37.56
C GLU A 470 46.14 16.69 -38.07
N LEU A 471 46.72 15.59 -37.58
CA LEU A 471 48.00 15.11 -38.06
C LEU A 471 47.95 14.72 -39.54
N VAL A 472 46.89 14.01 -39.97
CA VAL A 472 46.69 13.64 -41.38
C VAL A 472 46.48 14.88 -42.27
N ILE A 473 45.76 15.90 -41.79
CA ILE A 473 45.59 17.18 -42.52
C ILE A 473 46.93 17.90 -42.66
N ALA A 474 47.74 17.94 -41.61
CA ALA A 474 49.07 18.55 -41.65
C ALA A 474 50.01 17.83 -42.63
N GLU A 475 50.00 16.49 -42.64
CA GLU A 475 50.73 15.68 -43.61
C GLU A 475 50.26 15.96 -45.05
N TYR A 476 48.94 16.01 -45.27
CA TYR A 476 48.37 16.34 -46.58
C TYR A 476 48.77 17.74 -47.06
N ALA A 477 48.74 18.74 -46.18
CA ALA A 477 49.18 20.09 -46.48
C ALA A 477 50.67 20.14 -46.85
N GLY A 478 51.52 19.35 -46.16
CA GLY A 478 52.93 19.18 -46.51
C GLY A 478 53.12 18.61 -47.92
N ILE A 479 52.42 17.53 -48.26
CA ILE A 479 52.46 16.92 -49.60
C ILE A 479 51.97 17.89 -50.67
N ALA A 480 50.87 18.61 -50.41
CA ALA A 480 50.33 19.60 -51.34
C ALA A 480 51.33 20.75 -51.59
N GLY A 481 52.06 21.18 -50.54
CA GLY A 481 53.15 22.14 -50.66
C GLY A 481 54.28 21.63 -51.56
N GLU A 482 54.75 20.40 -51.34
CA GLU A 482 55.80 19.78 -52.16
C GLU A 482 55.38 19.67 -53.64
N VAL A 483 54.13 19.31 -53.92
CA VAL A 483 53.58 19.28 -55.29
C VAL A 483 53.58 20.69 -55.89
N PHE A 484 53.20 21.71 -55.13
CA PHE A 484 53.18 23.10 -55.60
C PHE A 484 54.60 23.61 -55.92
N ASP A 485 55.57 23.33 -55.05
CA ASP A 485 56.98 23.68 -55.25
C ASP A 485 57.56 22.98 -56.49
N ASN A 486 57.27 21.69 -56.68
CA ASN A 486 57.66 20.95 -57.88
C ASN A 486 57.07 21.55 -59.17
N VAL A 487 55.81 22.01 -59.15
CA VAL A 487 55.18 22.69 -60.30
C VAL A 487 55.85 24.04 -60.58
N LEU A 488 56.20 24.80 -59.55
CA LEU A 488 56.94 26.05 -59.68
C LEU A 488 58.33 25.83 -60.28
N GLU A 489 59.05 24.80 -59.84
CA GLU A 489 60.35 24.44 -60.39
C GLU A 489 60.24 24.03 -61.86
N LEU A 490 59.22 23.22 -62.21
CA LEU A 490 58.96 22.82 -63.59
C LEU A 490 58.66 24.04 -64.50
N LYS A 491 57.91 25.03 -63.98
CA LYS A 491 57.62 26.28 -64.67
C LYS A 491 58.89 27.12 -64.88
N ALA A 492 59.71 27.29 -63.85
CA ALA A 492 60.96 28.03 -63.96
C ALA A 492 61.93 27.37 -64.95
N SER A 493 62.00 26.03 -64.94
CA SER A 493 62.80 25.25 -65.90
C SER A 493 62.31 25.45 -67.34
N THR A 494 60.99 25.42 -67.57
CA THR A 494 60.43 25.68 -68.90
C THR A 494 60.64 27.11 -69.38
N GLU A 495 60.55 28.11 -68.51
CA GLU A 495 60.89 29.50 -68.84
C GLU A 495 62.38 29.65 -69.24
N LEU A 496 63.30 29.01 -68.50
CA LEU A 496 64.71 28.97 -68.87
C LEU A 496 64.94 28.32 -70.24
N PHE A 497 64.25 27.21 -70.54
CA PHE A 497 64.35 26.55 -71.84
C PHE A 497 63.87 27.47 -72.99
N VAL A 498 62.82 28.26 -72.78
CA VAL A 498 62.33 29.22 -73.77
C VAL A 498 63.38 30.32 -74.01
N GLU A 499 63.97 30.87 -72.95
CA GLU A 499 65.00 31.91 -73.05
C GLU A 499 66.26 31.42 -73.80
N VAL A 500 66.68 30.17 -73.57
CA VAL A 500 67.79 29.53 -74.30
C VAL A 500 67.47 29.39 -75.79
N ILE A 501 66.24 29.04 -76.16
CA ILE A 501 65.82 28.95 -77.56
C ILE A 501 65.80 30.33 -78.21
N GLU A 502 65.33 31.37 -77.51
CA GLU A 502 65.34 32.75 -78.01
C GLU A 502 66.76 33.27 -78.23
N SER A 503 67.67 33.09 -77.27
CA SER A 503 69.11 33.37 -77.41
C SER A 503 69.74 32.62 -78.58
N GLY A 504 69.40 31.33 -78.74
CA GLY A 504 69.86 30.53 -79.88
C GLY A 504 69.37 31.08 -81.22
N ASN A 505 68.11 31.51 -81.29
CA ASN A 505 67.54 32.14 -82.48
C ASN A 505 68.18 33.51 -82.79
N GLU A 506 68.51 34.32 -81.77
CA GLU A 506 69.24 35.58 -81.92
C GLU A 506 70.66 35.36 -82.44
N TRP A 507 71.37 34.34 -81.93
CA TRP A 507 72.68 33.94 -82.44
C TRP A 507 72.61 33.48 -83.91
N TYR A 508 71.62 32.65 -84.25
CA TYR A 508 71.36 32.23 -85.63
C TYR A 508 71.04 33.43 -86.54
N ALA A 509 70.30 34.43 -86.06
CA ALA A 509 69.99 35.64 -86.81
C ALA A 509 71.23 36.54 -87.02
N TYR A 510 72.17 36.55 -86.06
CA TYR A 510 73.45 37.26 -86.16
C TYR A 510 74.38 36.62 -87.20
N VAL A 511 74.55 35.29 -87.17
CA VAL A 511 75.39 34.53 -88.12
C VAL A 511 74.88 34.61 -89.57
N ARG A 512 73.58 34.83 -89.77
CA ARG A 512 72.98 34.96 -91.11
C ARG A 512 73.17 36.36 -91.74
N LYS A 513 73.61 37.36 -90.97
CA LYS A 513 73.83 38.76 -91.42
C LYS A 513 75.31 39.12 -91.62
N SER A 514 76.22 38.24 -91.23
CA SER A 514 77.66 38.26 -91.59
C SER A 514 77.91 37.37 -92.80
#